data_AF-A0A9D2RWK1-F1
#
_entry.id   AF-A0A9D2RWK1-F1
#
_cell.length_a   1.000
_cell.length_b   1.000
_cell.length_c   1.000
_cell.angle_alpha   90.00
_cell.angle_beta   90.00
_cell.angle_gamma   90.00
#
_symmetry.space_group_name_H-M   'P 1'
#
loop_
_entity.id
_entity.type
_entity.pdbx_description
1 polymer ?
#
loop_
_entity_poly.entity_id
_entity_poly.type
_entity_poly.pdbx_seq_one_letter_code
_entity_poly.pdbx_strand_id
1 'polypeptide(L)'
;PSFIPDDSSEYVCSLAYSHEFFGESRTLYERLTRIGLESFLQKMIAFDLLIGNTDRHEKNFGFLRNPDTLDILGPAPLFDSGLCLQRKFLNIDGMKPFGNDRASAMKYLKSLPFDLPGPDILASIISDVYVASGLDGRIQGSINEILENREELIKYVGAPNE
;
A
#
# COMPACT_ATOMS: atom_id res chain seq x y z
N PRO A 1 18.77 -2.69 8.63
CA PRO A 1 19.37 -1.84 7.57
C PRO A 1 18.53 -0.58 7.37
N SER A 2 19.16 0.59 7.29
CA SER A 2 18.49 1.85 6.91
C SER A 2 18.25 1.86 5.40
N PHE A 3 17.10 2.36 4.95
CA PHE A 3 16.85 2.65 3.53
C PHE A 3 17.27 4.06 3.13
N ILE A 4 17.75 4.87 4.10
CA ILE A 4 18.44 6.13 3.85
C ILE A 4 19.94 5.79 3.79
N PRO A 5 20.56 5.83 2.60
CA PRO A 5 21.94 5.38 2.39
C PRO A 5 22.99 6.31 2.99
N ASP A 6 22.77 7.62 2.92
CA ASP A 6 23.73 8.67 3.28
C ASP A 6 23.02 10.03 3.44
N ASP A 7 23.79 11.09 3.65
CA ASP A 7 23.32 12.47 3.84
C ASP A 7 22.81 13.16 2.57
N SER A 8 22.96 12.54 1.39
CA SER A 8 22.41 13.06 0.14
C SER A 8 20.91 12.76 -0.02
N SER A 9 20.29 12.11 0.97
CA SER A 9 18.88 11.75 0.98
C SER A 9 18.25 11.88 2.35
N GLU A 10 17.00 12.35 2.39
CA GLU A 10 16.14 12.33 3.58
C GLU A 10 14.82 11.62 3.26
N TYR A 11 14.19 11.04 4.27
CA TYR A 11 12.84 10.52 4.17
C TYR A 11 11.82 11.60 4.50
N VAL A 12 10.92 11.88 3.56
CA VAL A 12 9.78 12.77 3.76
C VAL A 12 8.52 11.92 3.79
N CYS A 13 7.88 11.83 4.96
CA CYS A 13 6.58 11.16 5.05
C CYS A 13 5.49 11.99 4.37
N SER A 14 4.48 11.31 3.83
CA SER A 14 3.41 11.97 3.07
C SER A 14 2.60 12.96 3.90
N LEU A 15 2.56 12.81 5.23
CA LEU A 15 1.95 13.78 6.13
C LEU A 15 2.76 15.08 6.22
N ALA A 16 4.08 14.99 6.32
CA ALA A 16 4.93 16.17 6.34
C ALA A 16 4.79 16.93 5.00
N TYR A 17 4.84 16.20 3.89
CA TYR A 17 4.62 16.75 2.56
C TYR A 17 3.22 17.38 2.41
N SER A 18 2.17 16.78 2.98
CA SER A 18 0.82 17.34 2.87
C SER A 18 0.69 18.69 3.60
N HIS A 19 1.43 18.88 4.70
CA HIS A 19 1.44 20.13 5.46
C HIS A 19 2.19 21.27 4.76
N GLU A 20 3.13 20.97 3.85
CA GLU A 20 3.80 21.99 3.02
C GLU A 20 2.79 22.76 2.13
N PHE A 21 1.62 22.16 1.84
CA PHE A 21 0.58 22.72 0.97
C PHE A 21 -0.73 22.99 1.72
N PHE A 22 -0.64 23.36 3.01
CA PHE A 22 -1.82 23.68 3.82
C PHE A 22 -2.65 24.79 3.16
N GLY A 23 -3.95 24.53 2.94
CA GLY A 23 -4.87 25.46 2.29
C GLY A 23 -5.05 25.27 0.77
N GLU A 24 -4.31 24.36 0.14
CA GLU A 24 -4.59 23.97 -1.24
C GLU A 24 -5.80 23.02 -1.34
N SER A 25 -6.62 23.20 -2.38
CA SER A 25 -7.81 22.35 -2.62
C SER A 25 -7.50 20.94 -3.12
N ARG A 26 -6.27 20.65 -3.52
CA ARG A 26 -5.89 19.33 -4.06
C ARG A 26 -5.91 18.26 -2.98
N THR A 27 -6.24 17.04 -3.38
CA THR A 27 -6.08 15.84 -2.55
C THR A 27 -4.60 15.45 -2.43
N LEU A 28 -4.29 14.61 -1.44
CA LEU A 28 -2.93 14.06 -1.29
C LEU A 28 -2.51 13.24 -2.52
N TYR A 29 -3.42 12.45 -3.07
CA TYR A 29 -3.15 11.64 -4.26
C TYR A 29 -2.74 12.50 -5.46
N GLU A 30 -3.46 13.60 -5.71
CA GLU A 30 -3.15 14.53 -6.80
C GLU A 30 -1.80 15.21 -6.60
N ARG A 31 -1.46 15.63 -5.37
CA ARG A 31 -0.15 16.22 -5.06
C ARG A 31 1.00 15.25 -5.34
N LEU A 32 0.89 14.03 -4.81
CA LEU A 32 1.93 13.01 -4.97
C LEU A 32 2.06 12.55 -6.44
N THR A 33 0.95 12.51 -7.19
CA THR A 33 0.96 12.26 -8.63
C THR A 33 1.75 13.31 -9.40
N ARG A 34 1.64 14.59 -9.02
CA ARG A 34 2.35 15.69 -9.69
C ARG A 34 3.87 15.66 -9.49
N ILE A 35 4.35 15.01 -8.44
CA ILE A 35 5.78 14.79 -8.22
C ILE A 35 6.26 13.43 -8.74
N GLY A 36 5.46 12.78 -9.61
CA GLY A 36 5.86 11.56 -10.32
C GLY A 36 5.63 10.26 -9.56
N LEU A 37 4.88 10.27 -8.45
CA LEU A 37 4.68 9.07 -7.62
C LEU A 37 3.41 8.26 -7.97
N GLU A 38 2.69 8.57 -9.05
CA GLU A 38 1.43 7.89 -9.41
C GLU A 38 1.60 6.37 -9.50
N SER A 39 2.64 5.88 -10.18
CA SER A 39 2.90 4.44 -10.32
C SER A 39 3.14 3.77 -8.96
N PHE A 40 3.85 4.44 -8.06
CA PHE A 40 4.08 3.96 -6.70
C PHE A 40 2.77 3.91 -5.90
N LEU A 41 1.93 4.96 -5.98
CA LEU A 41 0.65 5.00 -5.28
C LEU A 41 -0.28 3.88 -5.74
N GLN A 42 -0.40 3.66 -7.05
CA GLN A 42 -1.24 2.57 -7.57
C GLN A 42 -0.73 1.20 -7.08
N LYS A 43 0.59 0.97 -7.11
CA LYS A 43 1.19 -0.26 -6.58
C LYS A 43 0.94 -0.44 -5.09
N MET A 44 1.10 0.62 -4.30
CA MET A 44 0.84 0.58 -2.86
C MET A 44 -0.63 0.26 -2.57
N ILE A 45 -1.57 0.94 -3.22
CA ILE A 45 -3.01 0.72 -3.04
C ILE A 45 -3.40 -0.72 -3.42
N ALA A 46 -2.94 -1.20 -4.57
CA ALA A 46 -3.20 -2.58 -5.00
C ALA A 46 -2.58 -3.61 -4.06
N PHE A 47 -1.38 -3.34 -3.54
CA PHE A 47 -0.72 -4.20 -2.57
C PHE A 47 -1.45 -4.22 -1.22
N ASP A 48 -1.82 -3.06 -0.68
CA ASP A 48 -2.57 -2.95 0.58
C ASP A 48 -3.95 -3.63 0.47
N LEU A 49 -4.63 -3.53 -0.68
CA LEU A 49 -5.86 -4.25 -0.96
C LEU A 49 -5.68 -5.77 -0.97
N LEU A 50 -4.55 -6.26 -1.51
CA LEU A 50 -4.21 -7.68 -1.59
C LEU A 50 -3.93 -8.27 -0.21
N ILE A 51 -3.10 -7.60 0.59
CA ILE A 51 -2.75 -8.09 1.94
C ILE A 51 -3.79 -7.70 3.00
N GLY A 52 -4.80 -6.90 2.64
CA GLY A 52 -5.84 -6.44 3.56
C GLY A 52 -5.28 -5.53 4.65
N ASN A 53 -4.36 -4.62 4.31
CA ASN A 53 -3.78 -3.68 5.28
C ASN A 53 -4.80 -2.58 5.64
N THR A 54 -5.18 -2.49 6.91
CA THR A 54 -6.18 -1.53 7.40
C THR A 54 -5.58 -0.30 8.07
N ASP A 55 -4.26 -0.23 8.21
CA ASP A 55 -3.56 0.86 8.92
C ASP A 55 -2.60 1.64 8.02
N ARG A 56 -2.85 1.64 6.70
CA ARG A 56 -2.15 2.56 5.82
C ARG A 56 -2.59 3.99 6.16
N HIS A 57 -1.63 4.84 6.49
CA HIS A 57 -1.83 6.28 6.68
C HIS A 57 -0.61 7.08 6.21
N GLU A 58 -0.75 8.40 6.12
CA GLU A 58 0.22 9.33 5.51
C GLU A 58 1.60 9.34 6.19
N LYS A 59 1.70 8.78 7.40
CA LYS A 59 2.98 8.60 8.11
C LYS A 59 3.71 7.31 7.70
N ASN A 60 3.00 6.31 7.17
CA ASN A 60 3.51 4.96 6.87
C ASN A 60 4.00 4.81 5.41
N PHE A 61 4.09 5.92 4.68
CA PHE A 61 4.70 5.96 3.36
C PHE A 61 5.10 7.39 3.00
N GLY A 62 6.00 7.49 2.03
CA GLY A 62 6.60 8.75 1.62
C GLY A 62 7.60 8.52 0.51
N PHE A 63 8.56 9.43 0.42
CA PHE A 63 9.56 9.42 -0.62
C PHE A 63 10.90 9.91 -0.08
N LEU A 64 11.95 9.61 -0.84
CA LEU A 64 13.28 10.15 -0.62
C LEU A 64 13.40 11.48 -1.35
N ARG A 65 14.00 12.46 -0.68
CA ARG A 65 14.26 13.81 -1.19
C ARG A 65 15.73 14.16 -0.95
N ASN A 66 16.35 14.91 -1.87
CA ASN A 66 17.64 15.52 -1.59
C ASN A 66 17.42 16.72 -0.65
N PRO A 67 18.06 16.76 0.53
CA PRO A 67 17.79 17.81 1.51
C PRO A 67 18.29 19.21 1.08
N ASP A 68 19.30 19.28 0.20
CA ASP A 68 19.87 20.55 -0.27
C ASP A 68 19.11 21.14 -1.46
N THR A 69 18.69 20.30 -2.41
CA THR A 69 18.03 20.74 -3.66
C THR A 69 16.51 20.61 -3.61
N LEU A 70 15.98 19.85 -2.66
CA LEU A 70 14.57 19.43 -2.55
C LEU A 70 14.08 18.54 -3.70
N ASP A 71 15.00 18.02 -4.52
CA ASP A 71 14.65 17.11 -5.61
C ASP A 71 14.11 15.79 -5.07
N ILE A 72 13.03 15.30 -5.69
CA ILE A 72 12.44 14.00 -5.36
C ILE A 72 13.31 12.91 -5.98
N LEU A 73 13.90 12.07 -5.13
CA LEU A 73 14.79 10.99 -5.55
C LEU A 73 14.01 9.72 -5.93
N GLY A 74 12.83 9.53 -5.34
CA GLY A 74 11.95 8.39 -5.63
C GLY A 74 11.15 7.96 -4.41
N PRO A 75 10.26 6.97 -4.55
CA PRO A 75 9.47 6.47 -3.42
C PRO A 75 10.36 5.79 -2.37
N ALA A 76 10.01 5.95 -1.10
CA ALA A 76 10.60 5.14 -0.04
C ALA A 76 9.96 3.74 -0.04
N PRO A 77 10.68 2.69 0.41
CA PRO A 77 10.08 1.38 0.62
C PRO A 77 8.84 1.46 1.52
N LEU A 78 7.84 0.61 1.26
CA LEU A 78 6.69 0.50 2.17
C LEU A 78 7.12 -0.15 3.49
N PHE A 79 6.56 0.36 4.58
CA PHE A 79 6.78 -0.16 5.92
C PHE A 79 5.49 -0.10 6.74
N ASP A 80 5.57 -0.63 7.96
CA ASP A 80 4.49 -0.66 8.95
C ASP A 80 3.15 -1.19 8.39
N SER A 81 3.23 -2.36 7.76
CA SER A 81 2.05 -3.13 7.31
C SER A 81 1.64 -4.19 8.35
N GLY A 82 1.88 -3.95 9.64
CA GLY A 82 1.64 -4.95 10.70
C GLY A 82 0.17 -5.32 10.89
N LEU A 83 -0.74 -4.41 10.51
CA LEU A 83 -2.20 -4.61 10.55
C LEU A 83 -2.74 -5.13 9.20
N CYS A 84 -2.07 -6.13 8.63
CA CYS A 84 -2.53 -6.89 7.47
C CYS A 84 -2.80 -8.37 7.82
N LEU A 85 -3.57 -9.06 6.97
CA LEU A 85 -3.85 -10.50 7.11
C LEU A 85 -4.42 -10.90 8.49
N GLN A 86 -5.37 -10.10 9.00
CA GLN A 86 -5.91 -10.19 10.37
C GLN A 86 -7.41 -10.55 10.44
N ARG A 87 -8.01 -11.15 9.40
CA ARG A 87 -9.47 -11.28 9.13
C ARG A 87 -10.44 -11.73 10.24
N LYS A 88 -10.01 -12.06 11.46
CA LYS A 88 -10.94 -12.26 12.59
C LYS A 88 -11.47 -10.97 13.23
N PHE A 89 -11.00 -9.76 12.88
CA PHE A 89 -11.29 -8.58 13.73
C PHE A 89 -11.92 -7.33 13.12
N LEU A 90 -12.07 -7.15 11.80
CA LEU A 90 -12.51 -5.83 11.30
C LEU A 90 -13.51 -5.93 10.14
N ASN A 91 -14.73 -5.44 10.37
CA ASN A 91 -15.53 -4.83 9.32
C ASN A 91 -14.61 -3.81 8.62
N ILE A 92 -14.45 -3.93 7.30
CA ILE A 92 -13.40 -3.25 6.52
C ILE A 92 -13.76 -1.78 6.29
N ASP A 93 -13.90 -1.02 7.38
CA ASP A 93 -13.93 0.43 7.42
C ASP A 93 -12.48 0.90 7.69
N GLY A 94 -11.91 1.62 6.73
CA GLY A 94 -10.60 2.27 6.86
C GLY A 94 -9.58 1.83 5.82
N MET A 95 -9.70 2.32 4.57
CA MET A 95 -8.61 2.28 3.58
C MET A 95 -7.97 3.65 3.42
N LYS A 96 -7.54 4.22 4.56
CA LYS A 96 -6.82 5.49 4.57
C LYS A 96 -5.48 5.36 3.82
N PRO A 97 -4.89 6.46 3.36
CA PRO A 97 -5.45 7.81 3.30
C PRO A 97 -6.32 8.07 2.04
N PHE A 98 -6.48 7.07 1.16
CA PHE A 98 -7.12 7.24 -0.15
C PHE A 98 -8.56 6.70 -0.20
N GLY A 99 -9.23 6.63 0.94
CA GLY A 99 -10.59 6.15 1.05
C GLY A 99 -10.96 5.82 2.48
N ASN A 100 -12.25 5.66 2.72
CA ASN A 100 -12.75 5.08 3.97
C ASN A 100 -13.11 3.60 3.79
N ASP A 101 -13.11 3.10 2.56
CA ASP A 101 -13.51 1.74 2.20
C ASP A 101 -12.73 1.24 0.97
N ARG A 102 -12.88 -0.06 0.68
CA ARG A 102 -12.23 -0.72 -0.48
C ARG A 102 -12.63 -0.07 -1.80
N ALA A 103 -13.91 0.23 -1.99
CA ALA A 103 -14.41 0.82 -3.23
C ALA A 103 -13.76 2.17 -3.54
N SER A 104 -13.57 3.01 -2.52
CA SER A 104 -12.94 4.32 -2.64
C SER A 104 -11.45 4.22 -2.96
N ALA A 105 -10.73 3.29 -2.32
CA ALA A 105 -9.34 3.03 -2.64
C ALA A 105 -9.17 2.51 -4.08
N MET A 106 -10.06 1.61 -4.49
CA MET A 106 -10.04 1.02 -5.83
C MET A 106 -10.28 2.04 -6.96
N LYS A 107 -10.96 3.18 -6.73
CA LYS A 107 -11.14 4.26 -7.73
C LYS A 107 -9.82 4.81 -8.27
N TYR A 108 -8.72 4.65 -7.53
CA TYR A 108 -7.39 5.09 -7.95
C TYR A 108 -6.67 4.06 -8.84
N LEU A 109 -7.21 2.85 -8.99
CA LEU A 109 -6.66 1.79 -9.83
C LEU A 109 -7.34 1.80 -11.20
N LYS A 110 -6.62 2.22 -12.24
CA LYS A 110 -7.10 2.13 -13.64
C LYS A 110 -6.97 0.70 -14.20
N SER A 111 -5.94 0.01 -13.75
CA SER A 111 -5.62 -1.39 -14.06
C SER A 111 -4.82 -1.96 -12.90
N LEU A 112 -4.57 -3.26 -12.90
CA LEU A 112 -3.59 -3.84 -11.99
C LEU A 112 -2.19 -3.32 -12.35
N PRO A 113 -1.43 -2.76 -11.38
CA PRO A 113 -0.12 -2.18 -11.64
C PRO A 113 1.01 -3.23 -11.56
N PHE A 114 0.67 -4.50 -11.35
CA PHE A 114 1.55 -5.67 -11.35
C PHE A 114 0.74 -6.94 -11.62
N ASP A 115 1.42 -7.99 -12.08
CA ASP A 115 0.84 -9.31 -12.24
C ASP A 115 0.54 -9.93 -10.88
N LEU A 116 -0.72 -10.36 -10.68
CA LEU A 116 -1.11 -11.03 -9.44
C LEU A 116 -0.51 -12.43 -9.39
N PRO A 117 0.24 -12.80 -8.33
CA PRO A 117 0.73 -14.16 -8.18
C PRO A 117 -0.41 -15.18 -8.16
N GLY A 118 -0.12 -16.38 -8.65
CA GLY A 118 -1.06 -17.50 -8.62
C GLY A 118 -1.41 -17.91 -7.19
N PRO A 119 -2.58 -18.55 -6.97
CA PRO A 119 -3.01 -18.98 -5.63
C PRO A 119 -1.96 -19.83 -4.89
N ASP A 120 -1.33 -20.77 -5.59
CA ASP A 120 -0.32 -21.66 -5.01
C ASP A 120 0.94 -20.92 -4.55
N ILE A 121 1.36 -19.90 -5.31
CA ILE A 121 2.52 -19.06 -4.97
C ILE A 121 2.22 -18.24 -3.71
N LEU A 122 1.03 -17.62 -3.64
CA LEU A 122 0.63 -16.86 -2.45
C LEU A 122 0.53 -17.77 -1.23
N ALA A 123 -0.06 -18.95 -1.37
CA ALA A 123 -0.16 -19.92 -0.30
C ALA A 123 1.21 -20.38 0.20
N SER A 124 2.16 -20.62 -0.71
CA SER A 124 3.54 -20.97 -0.38
C SER A 124 4.24 -19.84 0.37
N ILE A 125 4.18 -18.61 -0.13
CA ILE A 125 4.81 -17.44 0.52
C ILE A 125 4.29 -17.27 1.95
N ILE A 126 2.97 -17.32 2.15
CA ILE A 126 2.38 -17.20 3.49
C ILE A 126 2.85 -18.34 4.38
N SER A 127 2.82 -19.58 3.89
CA SER A 127 3.24 -20.75 4.67
C SER A 127 4.70 -20.64 5.09
N ASP A 128 5.60 -20.34 4.15
CA ASP A 128 7.04 -20.26 4.39
C ASP A 128 7.37 -19.15 5.40
N VAL A 129 6.79 -17.96 5.22
CA VAL A 129 7.01 -16.82 6.12
C VAL A 129 6.47 -17.10 7.52
N TYR A 130 5.28 -17.72 7.62
CA TYR A 130 4.64 -17.94 8.91
C TYR A 130 5.29 -19.08 9.69
N VAL A 131 5.68 -20.16 9.02
CA VAL A 131 6.48 -21.24 9.65
C VAL A 131 7.80 -20.67 10.17
N ALA A 132 8.52 -19.89 9.34
CA ALA A 132 9.77 -19.25 9.77
C ALA A 132 9.59 -18.28 10.95
N SER A 133 8.39 -17.73 11.11
CA SER A 133 8.02 -16.79 12.18
C SER A 133 7.35 -17.45 13.39
N GLY A 134 7.16 -18.78 13.39
CA GLY A 134 6.45 -19.51 14.46
C GLY A 134 4.95 -19.18 14.57
N LEU A 135 4.32 -18.84 13.45
CA LEU A 135 2.91 -18.42 13.34
C LEU A 135 2.03 -19.47 12.66
N ASP A 136 2.34 -20.76 12.82
CA ASP A 136 1.69 -21.90 12.16
C ASP A 136 0.17 -21.86 12.28
N GLY A 137 -0.34 -21.51 13.47
CA GLY A 137 -1.78 -21.42 13.75
C GLY A 137 -2.54 -20.35 12.96
N ARG A 138 -1.84 -19.45 12.26
CA ARG A 138 -2.45 -18.39 11.43
C ARG A 138 -2.40 -18.68 9.93
N ILE A 139 -1.63 -19.68 9.49
CA ILE A 139 -1.36 -19.95 8.06
C ILE A 139 -2.66 -20.05 7.26
N GLN A 140 -3.53 -21.00 7.61
CA GLN A 140 -4.74 -21.24 6.82
C GLN A 140 -5.67 -20.01 6.76
N GLY A 141 -5.77 -19.27 7.87
CA GLY A 141 -6.59 -18.06 7.92
C GLY A 141 -6.05 -16.97 7.00
N SER A 142 -4.73 -16.74 7.02
CA SER A 142 -4.08 -15.74 6.17
C SER A 142 -4.05 -16.15 4.70
N ILE A 143 -3.93 -17.44 4.38
CA ILE A 143 -4.08 -17.96 3.01
C ILE A 143 -5.50 -17.68 2.49
N ASN A 144 -6.53 -18.04 3.25
CA ASN A 144 -7.91 -17.79 2.82
C ASN A 144 -8.14 -16.30 2.57
N GLU A 145 -7.67 -15.43 3.47
CA GLU A 145 -7.80 -13.98 3.34
C GLU A 145 -7.13 -13.43 2.08
N ILE A 146 -5.85 -13.74 1.84
CA ILE A 146 -5.13 -13.19 0.69
C ILE A 146 -5.70 -13.70 -0.64
N LEU A 147 -6.18 -14.95 -0.69
CA LEU A 147 -6.83 -15.52 -1.87
C LEU A 147 -8.17 -14.86 -2.14
N GLU A 148 -8.97 -14.60 -1.12
CA GLU A 148 -10.23 -13.88 -1.28
C GLU A 148 -10.02 -12.43 -1.72
N ASN A 149 -9.05 -11.73 -1.13
CA ASN A 149 -8.66 -10.38 -1.54
C ASN A 149 -8.19 -10.34 -3.00
N ARG A 150 -7.43 -11.35 -3.43
CA ARG A 150 -6.99 -11.51 -4.82
C ARG A 150 -8.18 -11.64 -5.77
N GLU A 151 -9.16 -12.48 -5.46
CA GLU A 151 -10.34 -12.66 -6.29
C GLU A 151 -11.19 -11.37 -6.38
N GLU A 152 -11.30 -10.61 -5.29
CA GLU A 152 -11.95 -9.29 -5.32
C GLU A 152 -11.23 -8.29 -6.22
N LEU A 153 -9.90 -8.24 -6.15
CA LEU A 153 -9.08 -7.37 -7.01
C LEU A 153 -9.27 -7.71 -8.49
N ILE A 154 -9.30 -8.99 -8.85
CA ILE A 154 -9.54 -9.45 -10.22
C ILE A 154 -10.92 -9.03 -10.71
N LYS A 155 -11.96 -9.25 -9.90
CA LYS A 155 -13.34 -8.87 -10.24
C LYS A 155 -13.48 -7.37 -10.47
N TYR A 156 -12.84 -6.56 -9.63
CA TYR A 156 -12.95 -5.11 -9.73
C TYR A 156 -12.25 -4.57 -10.98
N VAL A 157 -11.02 -4.98 -11.25
CA VAL A 157 -10.26 -4.49 -12.42
C VAL A 157 -10.80 -5.06 -13.73
N GLY A 158 -11.43 -6.24 -13.70
CA GLY A 158 -12.10 -6.84 -14.86
C GLY A 158 -13.51 -6.30 -15.14
N ALA A 159 -14.11 -5.54 -14.23
CA ALA A 159 -15.41 -4.93 -14.44
C ALA A 159 -15.28 -3.67 -15.32
N PRO A 160 -16.18 -3.44 -16.30
CA PRO A 160 -16.19 -2.18 -17.03
C PRO A 160 -16.47 -1.04 -16.04
N ASN A 161 -15.64 0.02 -16.09
CA ASN A 161 -15.90 1.24 -15.33
C ASN A 161 -17.28 1.79 -15.73
N GLU A 162 -18.24 1.79 -14.80
CA GLU A 162 -19.57 2.42 -14.97
C GLU A 162 -19.48 3.95 -15.12
#